data_AF-A0A963NZ50-F1
#
_entry.id   AF-A0A963NZ50-F1
#
_cell.length_a   1.000
_cell.length_b   1.000
_cell.length_c   1.000
_cell.angle_alpha   90.00
_cell.angle_beta   90.00
_cell.angle_gamma   90.00
#
_symmetry.space_group_name_H-M   'P 1'
#
loop_
_entity.id
_entity.type
_entity.pdbx_description
1 polymer ?
#
loop_
_entity_poly.entity_id
_entity_poly.type
_entity_poly.pdbx_seq_one_letter_code
_entity_poly.pdbx_strand_id
1 'polypeptide(L)'
;MAGRPDALQELSTGRLGVTGYRAGGFRIGAQWYNGHVLLLPRGVTAWPVQSAEAIDLDSLLPIREVEPPAEILLIGVGERPLLLPGELRLALKAWGLAVEAMPTSAACRTFNVLLAEERRVVAALLAIEDV
;
A
#
# COMPACT_ATOMS: atom_id res chain seq x y z
N MET A 1 7.28 -20.80 23.04
CA MET A 1 6.75 -20.89 21.67
C MET A 1 7.22 -19.67 20.91
N ALA A 2 8.26 -19.83 20.09
CA ALA A 2 8.81 -18.74 19.28
C ALA A 2 7.83 -18.38 18.15
N GLY A 3 7.53 -17.09 18.02
CA GLY A 3 6.67 -16.54 16.97
C GLY A 3 7.22 -16.90 15.59
N ARG A 4 6.37 -17.48 14.75
CA ARG A 4 6.71 -17.72 13.36
C ARG A 4 6.72 -16.36 12.64
N PRO A 5 7.74 -16.06 11.82
CA PRO A 5 7.71 -14.88 10.98
C PRO A 5 6.49 -14.96 10.07
N ASP A 6 5.73 -13.86 9.99
CA ASP A 6 4.50 -13.69 9.22
C ASP A 6 4.60 -14.38 7.85
N ALA A 7 3.95 -15.54 7.77
CA ALA A 7 3.85 -16.31 6.55
C ALA A 7 3.08 -15.48 5.52
N LEU A 8 3.60 -15.43 4.30
CA LEU A 8 2.85 -15.03 3.12
C LEU A 8 1.63 -15.95 3.03
N GLN A 9 0.50 -15.50 3.58
CA GLN A 9 -0.73 -16.27 3.62
C GLN A 9 -1.34 -16.20 2.22
N GLU A 10 -1.11 -17.23 1.41
CA GLU A 10 -1.79 -17.43 0.13
C GLU A 10 -3.30 -17.52 0.37
N LEU A 11 -4.00 -16.41 0.12
CA LEU A 11 -5.45 -16.32 0.16
C LEU A 11 -5.97 -16.41 -1.27
N SER A 12 -6.82 -17.42 -1.52
CA SER A 12 -7.85 -17.55 -2.57
C SER A 12 -7.83 -16.49 -3.69
N THR A 13 -7.75 -16.97 -4.93
CA THR A 13 -7.71 -16.36 -6.28
C THR A 13 -8.74 -15.23 -6.58
N GLY A 14 -8.93 -14.28 -5.68
CA GLY A 14 -9.74 -13.08 -5.84
C GLY A 14 -8.88 -11.83 -5.60
N ARG A 15 -9.10 -10.77 -6.39
CA ARG A 15 -8.37 -9.51 -6.25
C ARG A 15 -8.62 -8.92 -4.85
N LEU A 16 -7.54 -8.69 -4.11
CA LEU A 16 -7.59 -8.22 -2.72
C LEU A 16 -7.82 -6.69 -2.66
N GLY A 17 -9.09 -6.29 -2.73
CA GLY A 17 -9.51 -4.89 -2.58
C GLY A 17 -9.69 -4.46 -1.12
N VAL A 18 -9.62 -3.15 -0.86
CA VAL A 18 -9.93 -2.56 0.45
C VAL A 18 -11.45 -2.50 0.63
N THR A 19 -11.99 -3.27 1.57
CA THR A 19 -13.44 -3.35 1.83
C THR A 19 -13.88 -2.49 3.02
N GLY A 20 -12.93 -1.96 3.79
CA GLY A 20 -13.19 -1.05 4.90
C GLY A 20 -11.90 -0.55 5.53
N TYR A 21 -12.01 0.42 6.41
CA TYR A 21 -10.91 0.91 7.25
C TYR A 21 -11.48 1.38 8.59
N ARG A 22 -10.61 1.42 9.59
CA ARG A 22 -10.89 1.94 10.93
C ARG A 22 -9.63 2.61 11.47
N ALA A 23 -9.74 3.23 12.63
CA ALA A 23 -8.58 3.69 13.38
C ALA A 23 -7.53 2.56 13.51
N GLY A 24 -6.33 2.82 13.02
CA GLY A 24 -5.19 1.91 13.09
C GLY A 24 -5.24 0.71 12.14
N GLY A 25 -6.10 0.68 11.11
CA GLY A 25 -6.04 -0.44 10.16
C GLY A 25 -7.06 -0.50 9.03
N PHE A 26 -6.96 -1.58 8.25
CA PHE A 26 -7.71 -1.81 7.01
C PHE A 26 -8.36 -3.18 7.00
N ARG A 27 -9.55 -3.25 6.39
CA ARG A 27 -10.16 -4.51 6.00
C ARG A 27 -9.91 -4.74 4.52
N ILE A 28 -9.25 -5.85 4.19
CA ILE A 28 -8.87 -6.22 2.83
C ILE A 28 -9.46 -7.60 2.55
N GLY A 29 -10.35 -7.66 1.55
CA GLY A 29 -11.26 -8.80 1.40
C GLY A 29 -12.08 -9.03 2.67
N ALA A 30 -11.95 -10.22 3.27
CA ALA A 30 -12.62 -10.58 4.52
C ALA A 30 -11.77 -10.31 5.79
N GLN A 31 -10.47 -10.04 5.64
CA GLN A 31 -9.49 -10.02 6.73
C GLN A 31 -9.17 -8.60 7.21
N TRP A 32 -8.91 -8.46 8.51
CA TRP A 32 -8.40 -7.21 9.09
C TRP A 32 -6.87 -7.24 9.21
N TYR A 33 -6.26 -6.12 8.85
CA TYR A 33 -4.84 -5.83 8.98
C TYR A 33 -4.68 -4.57 9.83
N ASN A 34 -3.84 -4.64 10.86
CA ASN A 34 -3.55 -3.52 11.74
C ASN A 34 -2.26 -2.83 11.29
N GLY A 35 -2.20 -1.51 11.47
CA GLY A 35 -1.07 -0.69 11.07
C GLY A 35 -1.04 -0.38 9.57
N HIS A 36 0.11 0.10 9.14
CA HIS A 36 0.36 0.46 7.75
C HIS A 36 0.64 -0.80 6.91
N VAL A 37 0.23 -0.78 5.65
CA VAL A 37 0.26 -1.97 4.79
C VAL A 37 0.72 -1.63 3.38
N LEU A 38 1.40 -2.59 2.75
CA LEU A 38 1.55 -2.63 1.30
C LEU A 38 0.52 -3.62 0.74
N LEU A 39 -0.27 -3.17 -0.23
CA LEU A 39 -1.16 -4.01 -1.03
C LEU A 39 -0.46 -4.32 -2.35
N LEU A 40 -0.08 -5.59 -2.50
CA LEU A 40 0.63 -6.13 -3.65
C LEU A 40 -0.28 -7.13 -4.38
N PRO A 41 0.01 -7.50 -5.64
CA PRO A 41 -0.83 -8.43 -6.39
C PRO A 41 -0.95 -9.81 -5.74
N ARG A 42 0.06 -10.23 -4.98
CA ARG A 42 0.12 -11.54 -4.32
C ARG A 42 -0.39 -11.54 -2.88
N GLY A 43 -0.70 -10.38 -2.31
CA GLY A 43 -1.06 -10.32 -0.90
C GLY A 43 -0.88 -8.95 -0.27
N VAL A 44 -1.11 -8.93 1.04
CA VAL A 44 -0.92 -7.76 1.89
C VAL A 44 0.27 -8.04 2.80
N THR A 45 1.19 -7.09 2.92
CA THR A 45 2.29 -7.15 3.90
C THR A 45 2.28 -5.93 4.80
N ALA A 46 2.79 -6.07 6.02
CA ALA A 46 3.03 -4.94 6.90
C ALA A 46 4.05 -3.98 6.26
N TRP A 47 3.83 -2.68 6.44
CA TRP A 47 4.71 -1.63 5.96
C TRP A 47 5.38 -0.91 7.15
N PRO A 48 6.67 -1.10 7.40
CA PRO A 48 7.32 -0.70 8.66
C PRO A 48 7.77 0.77 8.67
N VAL A 49 6.94 1.68 8.16
CA VAL A 49 7.14 3.13 8.28
C VAL A 49 6.42 3.66 9.52
N GLN A 50 6.91 4.75 10.11
CA GLN A 50 6.31 5.35 11.31
C GLN A 50 5.38 6.52 10.98
N SER A 51 5.60 7.18 9.85
CA SER A 51 4.83 8.34 9.40
C SER A 51 5.02 8.56 7.90
N ALA A 52 4.31 9.55 7.34
CA ALA A 52 4.41 9.90 5.93
C ALA A 52 5.75 10.54 5.57
N GLU A 53 6.39 11.22 6.51
CA GLU A 53 7.70 11.84 6.37
C GLU A 53 8.84 10.81 6.39
N ALA A 54 8.61 9.63 6.98
CA ALA A 54 9.56 8.53 7.04
C ALA A 54 9.53 7.63 5.79
N ILE A 55 8.76 8.00 4.76
CA ILE A 55 8.69 7.25 3.51
C ILE A 55 9.95 7.51 2.69
N ASP A 56 10.71 6.44 2.45
CA ASP A 56 11.90 6.43 1.60
C ASP A 56 11.84 5.29 0.57
N LEU A 57 12.88 5.20 -0.26
CA LEU A 57 12.95 4.21 -1.32
C LEU A 57 13.07 2.77 -0.77
N ASP A 58 13.81 2.59 0.33
CA ASP A 58 14.02 1.31 1.00
C ASP A 58 12.71 0.74 1.54
N SER A 59 11.87 1.59 2.13
CA SER A 59 10.55 1.23 2.63
C SER A 59 9.59 0.74 1.54
N LEU A 60 9.89 1.03 0.27
CA LEU A 60 9.08 0.68 -0.90
C LEU A 60 9.72 -0.43 -1.76
N LEU A 61 10.89 -0.96 -1.38
CA LEU A 61 11.56 -2.04 -2.13
C LEU A 61 10.67 -3.26 -2.44
N PRO A 62 9.77 -3.73 -1.55
CA PRO A 62 8.90 -4.87 -1.87
C PRO A 62 8.02 -4.65 -3.11
N ILE A 63 7.73 -3.40 -3.47
CA ILE A 63 6.97 -3.07 -4.69
C ILE A 63 7.79 -3.32 -5.96
N ARG A 64 9.11 -3.12 -5.89
CA ARG A 64 10.01 -3.35 -7.03
C ARG A 64 10.11 -4.81 -7.41
N GLU A 65 9.91 -5.71 -6.45
CA GLU A 65 10.00 -7.17 -6.63
C GLU A 65 8.68 -7.80 -7.12
N VAL A 66 7.64 -7.00 -7.31
CA VAL A 66 6.34 -7.47 -7.80
C VAL A 66 6.44 -7.90 -9.27
N GLU A 67 5.96 -9.11 -9.56
CA GLU A 67 5.88 -9.66 -10.90
C GLU A 67 4.42 -10.06 -11.24
N PRO A 68 3.83 -9.58 -12.36
CA PRO A 68 4.41 -8.63 -13.31
C PRO A 68 4.62 -7.23 -12.70
N PRO A 69 5.56 -6.41 -13.22
CA PRO A 69 5.84 -5.08 -12.65
C PRO A 69 4.58 -4.24 -12.54
N ALA A 70 4.42 -3.55 -11.42
CA ALA A 70 3.36 -2.56 -11.26
C ALA A 70 3.62 -1.35 -12.17
N GLU A 71 2.54 -0.70 -12.61
CA GLU A 71 2.58 0.55 -13.38
C GLU A 71 2.19 1.74 -12.51
N ILE A 72 1.39 1.51 -11.46
CA ILE A 72 0.81 2.56 -10.64
C ILE A 72 1.06 2.25 -9.18
N LEU A 73 1.61 3.22 -8.45
CA LEU A 73 1.76 3.20 -7.00
C LEU A 73 0.92 4.33 -6.39
N LEU A 74 -0.08 3.95 -5.60
CA LEU A 74 -0.82 4.88 -4.76
C LEU A 74 -0.22 4.89 -3.35
N ILE A 75 0.12 6.08 -2.85
CA ILE A 75 0.64 6.27 -1.50
C ILE A 75 -0.42 6.99 -0.66
N GLY A 76 -1.03 6.27 0.26
CA GLY A 76 -1.92 6.80 1.30
C GLY A 76 -1.10 7.41 2.42
N VAL A 77 -1.03 8.74 2.49
CA VAL A 77 -0.16 9.49 3.41
C VAL A 77 -0.84 9.88 4.73
N GLY A 78 -1.86 9.13 5.14
CA GLY A 78 -2.67 9.44 6.33
C GLY A 78 -3.84 10.38 6.00
N GLU A 79 -4.24 11.23 6.93
CA GLU A 79 -5.40 12.12 6.76
C GLU A 79 -5.10 13.35 5.91
N ARG A 80 -3.91 13.91 6.08
CA ARG A 80 -3.52 15.16 5.45
C ARG A 80 -2.71 14.90 4.19
N PRO A 81 -2.95 15.65 3.10
CA PRO A 81 -2.10 15.57 1.92
C PRO A 81 -0.64 15.88 2.26
N LEU A 82 0.27 15.07 1.73
CA LEU A 82 1.72 15.27 1.81
C LEU A 82 2.29 15.30 0.40
N LEU A 83 3.21 16.24 0.16
CA LEU A 83 4.02 16.24 -1.04
C LEU A 83 5.23 15.31 -0.83
N LEU A 84 5.33 14.24 -1.64
CA LEU A 84 6.53 13.39 -1.61
C LEU A 84 7.77 14.19 -2.03
N PRO A 85 8.97 13.89 -1.47
CA PRO A 85 10.22 14.44 -1.94
C PRO A 85 10.42 14.20 -3.44
N GLY A 86 10.96 15.20 -4.16
CA GLY A 86 11.17 15.12 -5.60
C GLY A 86 12.09 13.97 -6.01
N GLU A 87 13.14 13.73 -5.22
CA GLU A 87 14.11 12.64 -5.44
C GLU A 87 13.45 11.26 -5.31
N LEU A 88 12.58 11.08 -4.31
CA LEU A 88 11.82 9.84 -4.15
C LEU A 88 10.90 9.60 -5.35
N ARG A 89 10.17 10.64 -5.81
CA ARG A 89 9.32 10.52 -7.01
C ARG A 89 10.13 10.14 -8.25
N LEU A 90 11.31 10.73 -8.42
CA LEU A 90 12.19 10.44 -9.55
C LEU A 90 12.70 8.99 -9.51
N ALA A 91 13.11 8.53 -8.33
CA ALA A 91 13.58 7.15 -8.13
C ALA A 91 12.47 6.12 -8.41
N LEU A 92 11.25 6.35 -7.91
CA LEU A 92 10.11 5.49 -8.18
C LEU A 92 9.69 5.51 -9.66
N LYS A 93 9.77 6.68 -10.32
CA LYS A 93 9.56 6.78 -11.77
C LYS A 93 10.59 5.97 -12.56
N ALA A 94 11.84 5.90 -12.09
CA ALA A 94 12.87 5.05 -12.70
C ALA A 94 12.57 3.55 -12.55
N TRP A 95 11.68 3.15 -11.63
CA TRP A 95 11.13 1.78 -11.57
C TRP A 95 9.94 1.56 -12.52
N GLY A 96 9.56 2.58 -13.32
CA GLY A 96 8.42 2.51 -14.23
C GLY A 96 7.08 2.84 -13.58
N LEU A 97 7.07 3.36 -12.35
CA LEU A 97 5.85 3.65 -11.60
C LEU A 97 5.33 5.07 -11.87
N ALA A 98 4.05 5.19 -12.16
CA ALA A 98 3.28 6.40 -11.97
C ALA A 98 2.88 6.49 -10.49
N VAL A 99 3.38 7.51 -9.78
CA VAL A 99 3.20 7.65 -8.33
C VAL A 99 2.25 8.78 -7.99
N GLU A 100 1.24 8.48 -7.18
CA GLU A 100 0.35 9.48 -6.61
C GLU A 100 0.31 9.38 -5.09
N ALA A 101 0.56 10.49 -4.41
CA ALA A 101 0.36 10.59 -2.96
C ALA A 101 -0.93 11.35 -2.66
N MET A 102 -1.77 10.78 -1.81
CA MET A 102 -3.09 11.31 -1.49
C MET A 102 -3.52 10.85 -0.09
N PRO A 103 -4.56 11.47 0.52
CA PRO A 103 -5.10 10.98 1.78
C PRO A 103 -5.44 9.48 1.68
N THR A 104 -5.17 8.73 2.74
CA THR A 104 -5.33 7.26 2.77
C THR A 104 -6.74 6.83 2.35
N SER A 105 -7.79 7.54 2.78
CA SER A 105 -9.16 7.22 2.38
C SER A 105 -9.39 7.37 0.87
N ALA A 106 -8.73 8.34 0.23
CA ALA A 106 -8.75 8.50 -1.23
C ALA A 106 -7.94 7.38 -1.92
N ALA A 107 -6.75 7.06 -1.41
CA ALA A 107 -5.93 5.98 -1.93
C ALA A 107 -6.67 4.64 -1.94
N CYS A 108 -7.40 4.30 -0.86
CA CYS A 108 -8.22 3.09 -0.78
C CYS A 108 -9.28 3.03 -1.89
N ARG A 109 -9.98 4.15 -2.15
CA ARG A 109 -11.02 4.22 -3.18
C ARG A 109 -10.41 4.10 -4.58
N THR A 110 -9.37 4.87 -4.87
CA THR A 110 -8.68 4.87 -6.17
C THR A 110 -8.06 3.51 -6.46
N PHE A 111 -7.48 2.86 -5.44
CA PHE A 111 -6.94 1.51 -5.57
C PHE A 111 -8.01 0.51 -6.04
N ASN A 112 -9.19 0.51 -5.39
CA ASN A 112 -10.26 -0.39 -5.77
C ASN A 112 -10.78 -0.15 -7.19
N VAL A 113 -10.85 1.11 -7.63
CA VAL A 113 -11.23 1.46 -9.02
C VAL A 113 -10.22 0.91 -10.01
N LEU A 114 -8.93 1.22 -9.82
CA LEU A 114 -7.85 0.74 -10.69
C LEU A 114 -7.73 -0.79 -10.69
N LEU A 115 -7.96 -1.42 -9.53
CA LEU A 115 -8.00 -2.87 -9.38
C LEU A 115 -9.16 -3.50 -10.16
N ALA A 116 -10.33 -2.85 -10.15
CA ALA A 116 -11.50 -3.29 -10.93
C ALA A 116 -11.26 -3.12 -12.45
N GLU A 117 -10.56 -2.06 -12.85
CA GLU A 117 -10.11 -1.80 -14.23
C GLU A 117 -8.95 -2.69 -14.71
N GLU A 118 -8.54 -3.70 -13.93
CA GLU A 118 -7.45 -4.63 -14.29
C GLU A 118 -6.11 -3.95 -14.50
N ARG A 119 -5.92 -2.77 -13.89
CA ARG A 119 -4.64 -2.06 -13.93
C ARG A 119 -3.63 -2.73 -13.02
N ARG A 120 -2.36 -2.65 -13.38
CA ARG A 120 -1.22 -3.13 -12.57
C ARG A 120 -0.93 -2.13 -11.45
N VAL A 121 -1.83 -2.04 -10.48
CA VAL A 121 -1.77 -1.10 -9.35
C VAL A 121 -1.31 -1.78 -8.07
N VAL A 122 -0.50 -1.07 -7.29
CA VAL A 122 -0.16 -1.40 -5.90
C VAL A 122 -0.45 -0.18 -5.01
N ALA A 123 -0.57 -0.41 -3.71
CA ALA A 123 -0.75 0.68 -2.75
C ALA A 123 0.15 0.53 -1.52
N ALA A 124 0.66 1.66 -1.02
CA ALA A 124 1.30 1.78 0.28
C ALA A 124 0.41 2.68 1.15
N LEU A 125 -0.20 2.13 2.20
CA LEU A 125 -1.27 2.80 2.94
C LEU A 125 -0.87 2.99 4.39
N LEU A 126 -0.75 4.26 4.82
CA LEU A 126 -0.68 4.59 6.23
C LEU A 126 -2.07 4.48 6.85
N ALA A 127 -2.23 3.60 7.83
CA ALA A 127 -3.36 3.65 8.75
C ALA A 127 -3.50 5.04 9.40
N ILE A 128 -4.75 5.49 9.51
CA ILE A 128 -5.14 6.72 10.20
C ILE A 128 -5.47 6.35 11.65
N GLU A 129 -5.04 7.15 12.62
CA GLU A 129 -5.46 6.99 14.02
C GLU A 129 -6.75 7.77 14.29
N ASP A 130 -7.56 7.32 15.26
CA ASP A 130 -8.68 8.13 15.76
C ASP A 130 -8.10 9.28 16.59
N VAL A 131 -8.54 10.51 16.33
CA VAL A 131 -8.19 11.70 17.13
C VAL A 131 -9.03 11.78 18.40
#